data_AF-A0A855GHA8-F1
#
_entry.id   AF-A0A855GHA8-F1
#
_cell.length_a   1.000
_cell.length_b   1.000
_cell.length_c   1.000
_cell.angle_alpha   90.00
_cell.angle_beta   90.00
_cell.angle_gamma   90.00
#
_symmetry.space_group_name_H-M   'P 1'
#
loop_
_entity.id
_entity.type
_entity.pdbx_description
1 polymer ?
#
loop_
_entity_poly.entity_id
_entity_poly.type
_entity_poly.pdbx_seq_one_letter_code
_entity_poly.pdbx_strand_id
1 'polypeptide(L)'
;LALLDEELAKLSGDTLDGETAFRLYDTYGFPVDLTADVCRERNIKVDEAGFEAAMEEQRRRAREASGFGDDYNAMIRVDSASEFKGYDHLELNGKVTALFVDGKAVDAINAGQEAVVVLDQTPFYAESGGQVGDK
;
A
#
# COMPACT_ATOMS: atom_id res chain seq x y z
N LEU A 1 -2.35 10.10 -30.71
CA LEU A 1 -1.40 11.22 -30.96
C LEU A 1 -1.98 12.56 -30.54
N ALA A 2 -3.26 12.87 -30.82
CA ALA A 2 -3.88 14.15 -30.44
C ALA A 2 -3.69 14.57 -28.95
N LEU A 3 -3.79 13.65 -27.99
CA LEU A 3 -3.60 13.98 -26.57
C LEU A 3 -2.15 14.38 -26.23
N LEU A 4 -1.17 13.67 -26.78
CA LEU A 4 0.24 13.98 -26.64
C LEU A 4 0.55 15.33 -27.32
N ASP A 5 -0.04 15.57 -28.50
CA ASP A 5 0.10 16.82 -29.23
C ASP A 5 -0.46 18.02 -28.46
N GLU A 6 -1.59 17.85 -27.77
CA GLU A 6 -2.18 18.89 -26.93
C GLU A 6 -1.33 19.23 -25.70
N GLU A 7 -0.76 18.23 -25.04
CA GLU A 7 0.12 18.46 -23.87
C GLU A 7 1.45 19.08 -24.31
N LEU A 8 2.01 18.65 -25.44
CA LEU A 8 3.20 19.29 -26.03
C LEU A 8 2.91 20.71 -26.53
N ALA A 9 1.68 21.01 -26.98
CA ALA A 9 1.28 22.36 -27.39
C ALA A 9 1.11 23.34 -26.22
N LYS A 10 0.84 22.82 -25.01
CA LYS A 10 0.78 23.61 -23.77
C LYS A 10 2.15 23.80 -23.12
N LEU A 11 3.17 23.09 -23.59
CA LEU A 11 4.50 23.12 -23.02
C LEU A 11 5.17 24.47 -23.28
N SER A 12 5.60 25.15 -22.22
CA SER A 12 6.42 26.36 -22.30
C SER A 12 7.88 26.01 -22.04
N GLY A 13 8.56 25.39 -23.00
CA GLY A 13 9.97 24.99 -22.85
C GLY A 13 10.47 23.99 -23.88
N ASP A 14 11.70 23.54 -23.69
CA ASP A 14 12.36 22.51 -24.50
C ASP A 14 12.38 21.13 -23.80
N THR A 15 11.69 20.99 -22.67
CA THR A 15 11.72 19.79 -21.83
C THR A 15 10.33 19.46 -21.30
N LEU A 16 9.85 18.25 -21.60
CA LEU A 16 8.66 17.63 -21.02
C LEU A 16 8.99 17.15 -19.61
N ASP A 17 8.28 17.66 -18.62
CA ASP A 17 8.46 17.24 -17.23
C ASP A 17 8.10 15.76 -17.02
N GLY A 18 8.82 15.12 -16.09
CA GLY A 18 8.67 13.70 -15.82
C GLY A 18 7.29 13.31 -15.26
N GLU A 19 6.61 14.24 -14.58
CA GLU A 19 5.26 14.02 -14.04
C GLU A 19 4.21 13.92 -15.16
N THR A 20 4.32 14.76 -16.19
CA THR A 20 3.48 14.72 -17.38
C THR A 20 3.76 13.48 -18.21
N ALA A 21 5.04 13.11 -18.38
CA ALA A 21 5.42 11.85 -19.01
C ALA A 21 4.86 10.64 -18.24
N PHE A 22 4.92 10.67 -16.90
CA PHE A 22 4.36 9.64 -16.04
C PHE A 22 2.84 9.56 -16.18
N ARG A 23 2.12 10.69 -16.21
CA ARG A 23 0.67 10.72 -16.41
C ARG A 23 0.25 10.16 -17.77
N LEU A 24 1.00 10.45 -18.83
CA LEU A 24 0.78 9.86 -20.16
C LEU A 24 0.90 8.33 -20.12
N TYR A 25 1.89 7.82 -19.39
CA TYR A 25 2.10 6.39 -19.18
C TYR A 25 1.01 5.74 -18.30
N ASP A 26 0.83 6.22 -17.07
CA ASP A 26 0.00 5.61 -16.04
C ASP A 26 -1.51 5.80 -16.31
N THR A 27 -1.94 6.99 -16.71
CA THR A 27 -3.37 7.30 -16.91
C THR A 27 -3.86 6.97 -18.32
N TYR A 28 -3.02 7.25 -19.33
CA TYR A 28 -3.43 7.15 -20.73
C TYR A 28 -2.81 5.97 -21.49
N GLY A 29 -1.93 5.20 -20.85
CA GLY A 29 -1.30 4.01 -21.43
C GLY A 29 -0.32 4.31 -22.56
N PHE A 30 0.17 5.55 -22.68
CA PHE A 30 1.16 5.91 -23.70
C PHE A 30 2.55 5.39 -23.31
N PRO A 31 3.20 4.57 -24.15
CA PRO A 31 4.56 4.12 -23.87
C PRO A 31 5.53 5.30 -23.75
N VAL A 32 6.44 5.24 -22.77
CA VAL A 32 7.48 6.27 -22.58
C VAL A 32 8.37 6.37 -23.82
N ASP A 33 8.67 5.25 -24.48
CA ASP A 33 9.45 5.20 -25.72
C ASP A 33 8.79 6.02 -26.84
N LEU A 34 7.47 5.87 -27.01
CA LEU A 34 6.73 6.61 -28.03
C LEU A 34 6.64 8.10 -27.70
N THR A 35 6.51 8.43 -26.41
CA THR A 35 6.55 9.82 -25.93
C THR A 35 7.91 10.45 -26.22
N ALA A 36 9.00 9.73 -25.97
CA ALA A 36 10.37 10.17 -26.23
C ALA A 36 10.64 10.35 -27.74
N ASP A 37 10.13 9.46 -28.59
CA ASP A 37 10.28 9.58 -30.04
C ASP A 37 9.58 10.83 -30.59
N VAL A 38 8.34 11.09 -30.16
CA VAL A 38 7.59 12.29 -30.59
C VAL A 38 8.23 13.58 -30.05
N CYS A 39 8.74 13.56 -28.82
CA CYS A 39 9.47 14.70 -28.26
C CYS A 39 10.76 14.97 -29.08
N ARG A 40 11.49 13.92 -29.45
CA ARG A 40 12.72 14.03 -30.24
C ARG A 40 12.48 14.65 -31.62
N GLU A 41 11.39 14.28 -32.30
CA GLU A 41 10.99 14.89 -33.57
C GLU A 41 10.74 16.40 -33.46
N ARG A 42 10.38 16.88 -32.27
CA ARG A 42 10.08 18.30 -31.99
C ARG A 42 11.19 19.06 -31.28
N ASN A 43 12.38 18.45 -31.14
CA ASN A 43 13.49 18.98 -30.34
C ASN A 43 13.12 19.25 -28.86
N ILE A 44 12.19 18.46 -28.31
CA ILE A 44 11.80 18.47 -26.91
C ILE A 44 12.51 17.31 -26.21
N LYS A 45 13.10 17.57 -25.05
CA LYS A 45 13.70 16.57 -24.16
C LYS A 45 12.64 16.00 -23.24
N VAL A 46 12.85 14.79 -22.74
CA VAL A 46 12.00 14.21 -21.69
C VAL A 46 12.83 14.17 -20.41
N ASP A 47 12.27 14.64 -19.30
CA ASP A 47 12.86 14.48 -17.98
C ASP A 47 12.67 13.04 -17.48
N GLU A 48 13.57 12.15 -17.89
CA GLU A 48 13.59 10.74 -17.48
C GLU A 48 13.78 10.60 -15.96
N ALA A 49 14.54 11.49 -15.32
CA ALA A 49 14.77 11.45 -13.89
C ALA A 49 13.49 11.78 -13.11
N GLY A 50 12.73 12.78 -13.55
CA GLY A 50 11.42 13.09 -12.99
C GLY A 50 10.40 11.96 -13.21
N PHE A 51 10.46 11.27 -14.35
CA PHE A 51 9.59 10.13 -14.64
C PHE A 51 9.85 8.97 -13.69
N GLU A 52 11.12 8.59 -13.51
CA GLU A 52 11.51 7.53 -12.58
C GLU A 52 11.14 7.89 -11.13
N ALA A 53 11.32 9.14 -10.72
CA ALA A 53 10.90 9.61 -9.39
C ALA A 53 9.38 9.48 -9.19
N ALA A 54 8.57 9.80 -10.21
CA ALA A 54 7.12 9.65 -10.15
C ALA A 54 6.70 8.17 -10.11
N MET A 55 7.38 7.29 -10.86
CA MET A 55 7.20 5.84 -10.79
C MET A 55 7.52 5.27 -9.40
N GLU A 56 8.63 5.70 -8.80
CA GLU A 56 9.00 5.30 -7.45
C GLU A 56 7.98 5.76 -6.40
N GLU A 57 7.48 6.98 -6.53
CA GLU A 57 6.45 7.54 -5.65
C GLU A 57 5.13 6.78 -5.77
N GLN A 58 4.69 6.44 -7.00
CA GLN A 58 3.50 5.62 -7.21
C GLN A 58 3.68 4.21 -6.64
N ARG A 59 4.85 3.59 -6.83
CA ARG A 59 5.19 2.30 -6.22
C ARG A 59 5.22 2.37 -4.69
N ARG A 60 5.74 3.46 -4.12
CA ARG A 60 5.75 3.71 -2.67
C ARG A 60 4.32 3.82 -2.13
N ARG A 61 3.48 4.65 -2.75
CA ARG A 61 2.06 4.78 -2.40
C ARG A 61 1.30 3.47 -2.52
N ALA A 62 1.58 2.67 -3.55
CA ALA A 62 0.96 1.35 -3.70
C ALA A 62 1.37 0.40 -2.56
N ARG A 63 2.62 0.46 -2.09
CA ARG A 63 3.08 -0.29 -0.91
C ARG A 63 2.43 0.21 0.38
N GLU A 64 2.37 1.53 0.58
CA GLU A 64 1.73 2.14 1.75
C GLU A 64 0.22 1.84 1.79
N ALA A 65 -0.46 1.88 0.64
CA ALA A 65 -1.88 1.56 0.51
C ALA A 65 -2.19 0.05 0.57
N SER A 66 -1.18 -0.80 0.34
CA SER A 66 -1.27 -2.25 0.59
C SER A 66 -0.85 -2.63 2.01
N GLY A 67 -0.63 -1.63 2.88
CA GLY A 67 -0.32 -1.75 4.29
C GLY A 67 -1.42 -2.47 5.07
N PHE A 68 -1.36 -3.79 5.00
CA PHE A 68 -2.15 -4.73 5.77
C PHE A 68 -1.70 -4.69 7.23
N GLY A 69 -2.12 -3.68 8.00
CA GLY A 69 -1.86 -3.61 9.44
C GLY A 69 -0.38 -3.75 9.81
N ASP A 70 0.52 -3.11 9.04
CA ASP A 70 1.97 -3.29 9.11
C ASP A 70 2.58 -3.02 10.50
N ASP A 71 1.90 -2.26 11.37
CA ASP A 71 2.43 -1.97 12.71
C ASP A 71 2.43 -3.19 13.65
N TYR A 72 1.47 -4.12 13.53
CA TYR A 72 1.39 -5.25 14.46
C TYR A 72 2.11 -6.50 13.95
N ASN A 73 1.95 -6.85 12.66
CA ASN A 73 2.57 -8.06 12.09
C ASN A 73 4.11 -7.97 12.05
N ALA A 74 4.68 -6.78 11.93
CA ALA A 74 6.14 -6.60 11.91
C ALA A 74 6.78 -6.69 13.31
N MET A 75 6.06 -6.26 14.37
CA MET A 75 6.58 -6.25 15.75
C MET A 75 6.23 -7.50 16.57
N ILE A 76 5.06 -8.10 16.32
CA ILE A 76 4.53 -9.17 17.16
C ILE A 76 4.76 -10.52 16.47
N ARG A 77 5.84 -11.21 16.86
CA ARG A 77 6.05 -12.61 16.50
C ARG A 77 5.50 -13.51 17.58
N VAL A 78 4.47 -14.27 17.25
CA VAL A 78 3.89 -15.27 18.15
C VAL A 78 4.18 -16.64 17.57
N ASP A 79 4.88 -17.48 18.32
CA ASP A 79 5.23 -18.84 17.90
C ASP A 79 4.04 -19.82 17.98
N SER A 80 2.90 -19.39 18.52
CA SER A 80 1.68 -20.19 18.66
C SER A 80 0.63 -19.79 17.62
N ALA A 81 0.07 -20.78 16.95
CA ALA A 81 -1.03 -20.58 16.01
C ALA A 81 -2.34 -20.32 16.76
N SER A 82 -3.15 -19.39 16.24
CA SER A 82 -4.54 -19.19 16.66
C SER A 82 -5.47 -19.91 15.68
N GLU A 83 -6.32 -20.80 16.18
CA GLU A 83 -7.28 -21.54 15.35
C GLU A 83 -8.56 -20.72 15.11
N PHE A 84 -8.88 -20.46 13.84
CA PHE A 84 -10.12 -19.79 13.48
C PHE A 84 -11.31 -20.76 13.52
N LYS A 85 -12.34 -20.43 14.32
CA LYS A 85 -13.56 -21.23 14.52
C LYS A 85 -14.86 -20.51 14.10
N GLY A 86 -14.75 -19.33 13.50
CA GLY A 86 -15.91 -18.48 13.17
C GLY A 86 -16.87 -19.03 12.12
N TYR A 87 -16.47 -20.09 11.39
CA TYR A 87 -17.38 -20.80 10.48
C TYR A 87 -18.42 -21.66 11.21
N ASP A 88 -18.04 -22.23 12.36
CA ASP A 88 -18.87 -23.18 13.12
C ASP A 88 -19.52 -22.52 14.34
N HIS A 89 -18.83 -21.58 14.97
CA HIS A 89 -19.21 -20.98 16.25
C HIS A 89 -19.05 -19.47 16.23
N LEU A 90 -20.07 -18.74 16.67
CA LEU A 90 -20.00 -17.29 16.91
C LEU A 90 -19.60 -16.93 18.34
N GLU A 91 -19.68 -17.90 19.26
CA GLU A 91 -19.30 -17.76 20.67
C GLU A 91 -18.43 -18.95 21.07
N LEU A 92 -17.28 -18.69 21.71
CA LEU A 92 -16.40 -19.73 22.22
C LEU A 92 -15.54 -19.26 23.39
N ASN A 93 -15.05 -20.22 24.17
CA ASN A 93 -14.07 -19.97 25.22
C ASN A 93 -12.65 -20.15 24.66
N GLY A 94 -11.90 -19.05 24.55
CA GLY A 94 -10.49 -19.06 24.18
C GLY A 94 -9.58 -18.85 25.39
N LYS A 95 -8.35 -19.37 25.32
CA LYS A 95 -7.29 -19.11 26.28
C LYS A 95 -6.38 -18.01 25.74
N VAL A 96 -6.06 -17.03 26.58
CA VAL A 96 -5.04 -16.02 26.28
C VAL A 96 -3.65 -16.69 26.29
N THR A 97 -2.95 -16.62 25.17
CA THR A 97 -1.61 -17.19 24.99
C THR A 97 -0.51 -16.12 25.06
N ALA A 98 -0.82 -14.87 24.70
CA ALA A 98 0.09 -13.74 24.80
C ALA A 98 -0.66 -12.40 24.89
N LEU A 99 0.00 -11.41 25.47
CA LEU A 99 -0.48 -10.02 25.57
C LEU A 99 0.64 -9.07 25.15
N PHE A 100 0.29 -8.03 24.39
CA PHE A 100 1.24 -7.00 23.97
C PHE A 100 0.68 -5.60 24.18
N VAL A 101 1.55 -4.68 24.60
CA VAL A 101 1.27 -3.24 24.71
C VAL A 101 2.42 -2.54 24.00
N ASP A 102 2.11 -1.64 23.05
CA ASP A 102 3.12 -0.94 22.24
C ASP A 102 4.16 -1.90 21.62
N GLY A 103 3.70 -3.06 21.14
CA GLY A 103 4.54 -4.12 20.55
C GLY A 103 5.40 -4.92 21.54
N LYS A 104 5.30 -4.67 22.86
CA LYS A 104 6.08 -5.38 23.89
C LYS A 104 5.22 -6.40 24.63
N ALA A 105 5.76 -7.60 24.83
CA ALA A 105 5.10 -8.64 25.62
C ALA A 105 4.93 -8.19 27.08
N VAL A 106 3.74 -8.40 27.64
CA VAL A 106 3.39 -8.07 29.02
C VAL A 106 2.64 -9.22 29.69
N ASP A 107 2.67 -9.29 31.01
CA ASP A 107 1.93 -10.32 31.77
C ASP A 107 0.48 -9.91 32.11
N ALA A 108 0.18 -8.61 32.03
CA ALA A 108 -1.13 -8.07 32.37
C ALA A 108 -1.42 -6.75 31.63
N ILE A 109 -2.71 -6.48 31.43
CA ILE A 109 -3.24 -5.23 30.86
C ILE A 109 -4.31 -4.66 31.78
N ASN A 110 -4.50 -3.34 31.75
CA ASN A 110 -5.50 -2.65 32.57
C ASN A 110 -6.74 -2.28 31.75
N ALA A 111 -7.88 -2.09 32.41
CA ALA A 111 -9.10 -1.64 31.75
C ALA A 111 -8.88 -0.28 31.06
N GLY A 112 -9.30 -0.18 29.79
CA GLY A 112 -9.13 1.02 28.97
C GLY A 112 -7.75 1.15 28.31
N GLN A 113 -6.85 0.20 28.53
CA GLN A 113 -5.56 0.15 27.84
C GLN A 113 -5.71 -0.46 26.44
N GLU A 114 -5.13 0.20 25.44
CA GLU A 114 -4.98 -0.38 24.11
C GLU A 114 -3.91 -1.47 24.14
N ALA A 115 -4.28 -2.68 23.71
CA ALA A 115 -3.42 -3.84 23.78
C ALA A 115 -3.81 -4.87 22.70
N VAL A 116 -2.84 -5.70 22.31
CA VAL A 116 -3.08 -6.88 21.48
C VAL A 116 -3.21 -8.09 22.39
N VAL A 117 -4.30 -8.84 22.21
CA VAL A 117 -4.55 -10.10 22.91
C VAL A 117 -4.48 -11.23 21.89
N VAL A 118 -3.66 -12.23 22.18
CA VAL A 118 -3.55 -13.43 21.34
C VAL A 118 -4.26 -14.59 22.03
N LEU A 119 -5.16 -15.24 21.27
CA LEU A 119 -5.93 -16.39 21.72
C LEU A 119 -5.46 -17.65 21.01
N ASP A 120 -5.60 -18.80 21.66
CA ASP A 120 -5.39 -20.11 21.04
C ASP A 120 -6.44 -20.43 19.96
N GLN A 121 -7.67 -19.92 20.12
CA GLN A 121 -8.76 -20.03 19.16
C GLN A 121 -9.66 -18.79 19.20
N THR A 122 -10.27 -18.46 18.06
CA THR A 122 -11.08 -17.25 17.92
C THR A 122 -12.18 -17.39 16.86
N PRO A 123 -13.39 -16.84 17.08
CA PRO A 123 -14.39 -16.70 16.03
C PRO A 123 -14.24 -15.40 15.24
N PHE A 124 -13.40 -14.46 15.72
CA PHE A 124 -13.23 -13.14 15.14
C PHE A 124 -12.45 -13.21 13.83
N TYR A 125 -13.01 -12.64 12.77
CA TYR A 125 -12.31 -12.45 11.51
C TYR A 125 -11.21 -11.41 11.66
N ALA A 126 -10.00 -11.81 11.26
CA ALA A 126 -8.92 -10.87 11.06
C ALA A 126 -9.23 -9.97 9.86
N GLU A 127 -8.89 -8.68 9.99
CA GLU A 127 -8.79 -7.80 8.83
C GLU A 127 -7.73 -8.38 7.88
N SER A 128 -8.12 -8.58 6.61
CA SER A 128 -7.64 -9.63 5.66
C SER A 128 -8.00 -9.25 4.21
N GLY A 129 -7.07 -9.07 3.26
CA GLY A 129 -7.35 -8.84 1.84
C GLY A 129 -8.41 -7.77 1.49
N GLY A 130 -8.48 -6.66 2.23
CA GLY A 130 -9.48 -5.58 2.06
C GLY A 130 -10.80 -5.79 2.80
N GLN A 131 -10.92 -6.86 3.59
CA GLN A 131 -12.05 -7.12 4.48
C GLN A 131 -11.83 -6.45 5.83
N VAL A 132 -12.86 -5.76 6.32
CA VAL A 132 -12.87 -5.16 7.67
C VAL A 132 -13.03 -6.28 8.70
N GLY A 133 -12.14 -6.33 9.70
CA GLY A 133 -12.21 -7.29 10.79
C GLY A 133 -13.38 -7.04 11.75
N ASP A 134 -13.67 -8.04 12.57
CA ASP A 134 -14.73 -7.96 13.58
C ASP A 134 -14.36 -7.00 14.73
N LYS A 135 -15.36 -6.46 15.44
CA LYS A 135 -15.23 -5.47 16.53
C LYS A 135 -15.91 -5.92 17.82
#